data_AF-A0AA37QA03-F1
#
_entry.id   AF-A0AA37QA03-F1
#
_cell.length_a   1.000
_cell.length_b   1.000
_cell.length_c   1.000
_cell.angle_alpha   90.00
_cell.angle_beta   90.00
_cell.angle_gamma   90.00
#
_symmetry.space_group_name_H-M   'P 1'
#
loop_
_entity.id
_entity.type
_entity.pdbx_description
1 polymer ?
#
loop_
_entity_poly.entity_id
_entity_poly.type
_entity_poly.pdbx_seq_one_letter_code
_entity_poly.pdbx_strand_id
1 'polypeptide(L)'
;MASIVRGETPQTVGGAGHNADDIVAVLNRLRRAQGQLGGVIAMIEQGRSCKDVVTQLAAVSRALDRAGFKIIATGLRDCMDRPAAAPGDRPITSIDELEKLFLSLA
;
A
#
# COMPACT_ATOMS: atom_id res chain seq x y z
N MET A 1 34.11 34.94 -18.93
CA MET A 1 34.04 34.12 -17.71
C MET A 1 32.66 34.29 -17.09
N ALA A 2 31.68 33.51 -17.58
CA ALA A 2 30.31 33.58 -17.10
C ALA A 2 30.11 32.62 -15.92
N SER A 3 29.79 33.19 -14.77
CA SER A 3 29.33 32.50 -13.58
C SER A 3 27.91 31.99 -13.82
N ILE A 4 27.64 30.70 -13.61
CA ILE A 4 26.28 30.16 -13.47
C ILE A 4 26.29 29.22 -12.27
N VAL A 5 25.60 29.68 -11.23
CA VAL A 5 25.25 28.95 -10.01
C VAL A 5 23.78 28.51 -10.13
N ARG A 6 23.48 27.35 -9.52
CA ARG A 6 22.15 26.79 -9.18
C ARG A 6 21.30 26.21 -10.32
N GLY A 7 21.15 24.88 -10.24
CA GLY A 7 20.00 24.12 -10.72
C GLY A 7 19.67 23.05 -9.69
N GLU A 8 18.98 23.46 -8.63
CA GLU A 8 18.34 22.57 -7.67
C GLU A 8 17.12 21.95 -8.37
N THR A 9 17.19 20.67 -8.70
CA THR A 9 16.00 19.93 -9.16
C THR A 9 15.30 19.32 -7.94
N PRO A 10 13.98 19.54 -7.77
CA PRO A 10 13.23 18.95 -6.68
C PRO A 10 13.21 17.43 -6.87
N GLN A 11 13.69 16.71 -5.87
CA GLN A 11 13.49 15.28 -5.75
C GLN A 11 11.99 15.03 -5.56
N THR A 12 11.28 14.77 -6.66
CA THR A 12 9.93 14.22 -6.60
C THR A 12 10.05 12.80 -6.07
N VAL A 13 9.62 12.59 -4.83
CA VAL A 13 9.38 11.26 -4.25
C VAL A 13 8.24 10.62 -5.06
N GLY A 14 8.58 9.96 -6.16
CA GLY A 14 7.61 9.53 -7.18
C GLY A 14 8.09 8.30 -7.92
N GLY A 15 8.55 7.30 -7.18
CA GLY A 15 8.97 6.00 -7.70
C GLY A 15 8.07 4.89 -7.16
N ALA A 16 6.83 4.86 -7.58
CA ALA A 16 5.97 3.69 -7.41
C ALA A 16 4.97 3.70 -8.56
N GLY A 17 5.04 2.71 -9.45
CA GLY A 17 4.22 2.57 -10.65
C GLY A 17 2.78 2.18 -10.34
N HIS A 18 2.17 2.80 -9.33
CA HIS A 18 0.74 2.67 -9.18
C HIS A 18 0.07 3.49 -10.29
N ASN A 19 -0.49 2.81 -11.29
CA ASN A 19 -1.43 3.44 -12.21
C ASN A 19 -2.51 4.17 -11.38
N ALA A 20 -2.89 5.38 -11.77
CA ALA A 20 -3.77 6.24 -10.97
C ALA A 20 -5.06 5.52 -10.54
N ASP A 21 -5.58 4.66 -11.42
CA ASP A 21 -6.77 3.85 -11.17
C ASP A 21 -6.58 2.79 -10.06
N ASP A 22 -5.40 2.16 -9.99
CA ASP A 22 -5.07 1.18 -8.95
C ASP A 22 -4.92 1.87 -7.59
N ILE A 23 -4.32 3.06 -7.54
CA ILE A 23 -4.26 3.89 -6.31
C ILE A 23 -5.67 4.20 -5.82
N VAL A 24 -6.52 4.71 -6.71
CA VAL A 24 -7.90 5.08 -6.37
C VAL A 24 -8.67 3.86 -5.84
N ALA A 25 -8.49 2.70 -6.46
CA ALA A 25 -9.15 1.46 -6.05
C ALA A 25 -8.66 0.95 -4.68
N VAL A 26 -7.37 1.11 -4.36
CA VAL A 26 -6.80 0.79 -3.04
C VAL A 26 -7.30 1.77 -1.98
N LEU A 27 -7.24 3.08 -2.26
CA LEU A 27 -7.73 4.13 -1.35
C LEU A 27 -9.22 3.93 -1.01
N ASN A 28 -10.04 3.58 -2.00
CA ASN A 28 -11.47 3.30 -1.78
C ASN A 28 -11.71 2.05 -0.93
N ARG A 29 -10.79 1.07 -0.92
CA ARG A 29 -10.85 -0.08 0.00
C ARG A 29 -10.45 0.32 1.40
N LEU A 30 -9.36 1.07 1.56
CA LEU A 30 -8.87 1.53 2.86
C LEU A 30 -9.87 2.46 3.55
N ARG A 31 -10.49 3.40 2.82
CA ARG A 31 -11.57 4.27 3.35
C ARG A 31 -12.78 3.47 3.86
N ARG A 32 -13.14 2.38 3.18
CA ARG A 32 -14.21 1.49 3.65
C ARG A 32 -13.80 0.73 4.91
N ALA A 33 -12.58 0.20 4.96
CA ALA A 33 -12.04 -0.46 6.15
C ALA A 33 -11.99 0.50 7.35
N GLN A 34 -11.63 1.77 7.13
CA GLN A 34 -11.67 2.83 8.15
C GLN A 34 -13.08 3.03 8.71
N GLY A 35 -14.10 3.11 7.85
CA GLY A 35 -15.50 3.22 8.29
C GLY A 35 -15.96 1.99 9.08
N GLN A 36 -15.56 0.79 8.65
CA GLN A 36 -15.86 -0.45 9.37
C GLN A 36 -15.19 -0.48 10.75
N LEU A 37 -13.93 -0.03 10.85
CA LEU A 37 -13.21 0.08 12.12
C LEU A 37 -13.87 1.09 13.07
N GLY A 38 -14.33 2.23 12.55
CA GLY A 38 -15.14 3.19 13.32
C GLY A 38 -16.41 2.53 13.87
N GLY A 39 -17.07 1.68 13.06
CA GLY A 39 -18.17 0.85 13.51
C GLY A 39 -17.78 -0.08 14.66
N VAL A 40 -16.64 -0.78 14.56
CA VAL A 40 -16.13 -1.65 15.64
C VAL A 40 -15.90 -0.89 16.94
N ILE A 41 -15.30 0.30 16.87
CA ILE A 41 -15.10 1.18 18.04
C ILE A 41 -16.44 1.50 18.69
N ALA A 42 -17.42 1.96 17.91
CA ALA A 42 -18.75 2.29 18.42
C ALA A 42 -19.46 1.07 19.04
N MET A 43 -19.27 -0.14 18.49
CA MET A 43 -19.81 -1.37 19.09
C MET A 43 -19.23 -1.65 20.47
N ILE A 44 -17.94 -1.40 20.67
CA ILE A 44 -17.27 -1.56 21.96
C ILE A 44 -17.78 -0.52 22.95
N GLU A 45 -17.88 0.76 22.53
CA GLU A 45 -18.41 1.85 23.37
C GLU A 45 -19.86 1.60 23.80
N GLN A 46 -20.66 0.96 22.94
CA GLN A 46 -22.05 0.57 23.22
C GLN A 46 -22.17 -0.71 24.07
N GLY A 47 -21.05 -1.37 24.42
CA GLY A 47 -21.06 -2.60 25.20
C GLY A 47 -21.67 -3.80 24.47
N ARG A 48 -21.52 -3.88 23.14
CA ARG A 48 -22.02 -5.02 22.36
C ARG A 48 -21.30 -6.32 22.71
N SER A 49 -21.91 -7.44 22.31
CA SER A 49 -21.36 -8.77 22.59
C SER A 49 -19.97 -8.95 22.00
N CYS A 50 -19.09 -9.65 22.74
CA CYS A 50 -17.75 -10.01 22.27
C CYS A 50 -17.79 -10.71 20.91
N LYS A 51 -18.78 -11.61 20.69
CA LYS A 51 -18.98 -12.32 19.42
C LYS A 51 -19.20 -11.36 18.25
N ASP A 52 -20.06 -10.36 18.42
CA ASP A 52 -20.35 -9.39 17.35
C ASP A 52 -19.14 -8.52 17.03
N VAL A 53 -18.44 -8.05 18.07
CA VAL A 53 -17.22 -7.24 17.94
C VAL A 53 -16.15 -8.01 17.20
N VAL A 54 -15.85 -9.25 17.61
CA VAL A 54 -14.83 -10.10 16.97
C VAL A 54 -15.21 -10.44 15.52
N THR A 55 -16.49 -10.70 15.25
CA THR A 55 -16.96 -10.99 13.88
C THR A 55 -16.72 -9.81 12.96
N GLN A 56 -17.03 -8.59 13.41
CA GLN A 56 -16.83 -7.40 12.59
C GLN A 56 -15.36 -7.02 12.49
N LEU A 57 -14.57 -7.21 13.55
CA LEU A 57 -13.13 -7.00 13.52
C LEU A 57 -12.46 -7.93 12.51
N ALA A 58 -12.87 -9.20 12.45
CA ALA A 58 -12.40 -10.14 11.44
C ALA A 58 -12.76 -9.69 10.01
N ALA A 59 -13.93 -9.06 9.83
CA ALA A 59 -14.32 -8.49 8.54
C ALA A 59 -13.43 -7.29 8.15
N VAL A 60 -13.04 -6.45 9.11
CA VAL A 60 -12.08 -5.35 8.91
C VAL A 60 -10.72 -5.90 8.51
N SER A 61 -10.19 -6.89 9.25
CA SER A 61 -8.89 -7.53 8.93
C SER A 61 -8.87 -8.05 7.49
N ARG A 62 -9.88 -8.82 7.08
CA ARG A 62 -10.00 -9.34 5.70
C ARG A 62 -10.11 -8.23 4.64
N ALA A 63 -10.60 -7.05 4.99
CA ALA A 63 -10.62 -5.90 4.07
C ALA A 63 -9.23 -5.29 3.92
N LEU A 64 -8.47 -5.21 5.02
CA LEU A 64 -7.08 -4.75 5.04
C LEU A 64 -6.16 -5.72 4.29
N ASP A 65 -6.27 -7.02 4.53
CA ASP A 65 -5.46 -8.06 3.86
C ASP A 65 -5.62 -7.96 2.34
N ARG A 66 -6.87 -7.84 1.86
CA ARG A 66 -7.18 -7.67 0.43
C ARG A 66 -6.62 -6.38 -0.16
N ALA A 67 -6.56 -5.30 0.61
CA ALA A 67 -5.93 -4.07 0.17
C ALA A 67 -4.39 -4.23 0.11
N GLY A 68 -3.78 -4.85 1.12
CA GLY A 68 -2.35 -5.17 1.17
C GLY A 68 -1.91 -6.04 -0.01
N PHE A 69 -2.62 -7.13 -0.28
CA PHE A 69 -2.32 -7.99 -1.43
C PHE A 69 -2.41 -7.26 -2.77
N LYS A 70 -3.37 -6.34 -2.94
CA LYS A 70 -3.48 -5.54 -4.16
C LYS A 70 -2.29 -4.59 -4.33
N ILE A 71 -1.82 -3.96 -3.25
CA ILE A 71 -0.63 -3.09 -3.27
C ILE A 71 0.61 -3.90 -3.68
N ILE A 72 0.84 -5.05 -3.04
CA ILE A 72 1.99 -5.91 -3.35
C ILE A 72 1.91 -6.44 -4.79
N ALA A 73 0.73 -6.86 -5.24
CA ALA A 73 0.54 -7.34 -6.60
C ALA A 73 0.81 -6.25 -7.66
N THR A 74 0.48 -4.99 -7.37
CA THR A 74 0.85 -3.87 -8.24
C THR A 74 2.37 -3.66 -8.23
N GLY A 75 3.02 -3.67 -7.07
CA GLY A 75 4.49 -3.57 -6.99
C GLY A 75 5.23 -4.70 -7.72
N LEU A 76 4.74 -5.94 -7.63
CA LEU A 76 5.26 -7.08 -8.40
C LEU A 76 5.17 -6.84 -9.91
N ARG A 77 4.05 -6.28 -10.39
CA ARG A 77 3.83 -6.00 -11.81
C ARG A 77 4.79 -4.94 -12.33
N ASP A 78 5.00 -3.88 -11.54
CA ASP A 78 5.98 -2.82 -11.85
C ASP A 78 7.41 -3.37 -11.94
N CYS A 79 7.77 -4.29 -11.03
CA CYS A 79 9.08 -4.94 -11.05
C CYS A 79 9.28 -5.80 -12.31
N MET A 80 8.22 -6.44 -12.82
CA MET A 80 8.30 -7.29 -14.02
C MET A 80 8.25 -6.49 -15.33
N ASP A 81 7.51 -5.38 -15.37
CA ASP A 81 7.28 -4.58 -16.59
C ASP A 81 8.40 -3.56 -16.84
N ARG A 82 9.27 -3.30 -15.85
CA ARG A 82 10.42 -2.41 -16.03
C ARG A 82 11.56 -3.15 -16.74
N PRO A 83 12.00 -2.73 -17.95
CA PRO A 83 13.16 -3.32 -18.60
C PRO A 83 14.37 -3.18 -17.69
N ALA A 84 15.22 -4.21 -17.62
CA ALA A 84 16.43 -4.22 -16.82
C ALA A 84 17.26 -2.98 -17.14
N ALA A 85 17.14 -1.95 -16.29
CA ALA A 85 17.90 -0.74 -16.43
C ALA A 85 19.38 -1.05 -16.11
N ALA A 86 20.26 -0.22 -16.64
CA ALA A 86 21.71 -0.36 -16.63
C ALA A 86 22.28 -0.97 -15.33
N PRO A 87 23.39 -1.73 -15.39
CA PRO A 87 23.98 -2.39 -14.23
C PRO A 87 24.23 -1.38 -13.10
N GLY A 88 23.41 -1.44 -12.04
CA GLY A 88 23.39 -0.49 -10.94
C GLY A 88 21.99 0.04 -10.58
N ASP A 89 21.02 -0.05 -11.48
CA ASP A 89 19.64 0.36 -11.23
C ASP A 89 18.86 -0.81 -10.60
N ARG A 90 19.01 -0.97 -9.27
CA ARG A 90 18.22 -1.98 -8.54
C ARG A 90 16.74 -1.59 -8.62
N PRO A 91 15.83 -2.52 -8.99
CA PRO A 91 14.40 -2.23 -8.91
C PRO A 91 14.04 -1.74 -7.51
N ILE A 92 13.09 -0.80 -7.45
CA ILE A 92 12.66 -0.07 -6.23
C ILE A 92 12.16 -1.03 -5.14
N THR A 93 11.83 -2.27 -5.51
CA THR A 93 11.52 -3.33 -4.57
C THR A 93 12.20 -4.59 -5.10
N SER A 94 13.19 -5.11 -4.38
CA SER A 94 13.79 -6.39 -4.74
C SER A 94 12.76 -7.51 -4.55
N ILE A 95 12.95 -8.64 -5.23
CA ILE A 95 12.09 -9.83 -5.02
C ILE A 95 12.06 -10.21 -3.53
N ASP A 96 13.21 -10.16 -2.85
CA ASP A 96 13.33 -10.43 -1.41
C ASP A 96 12.51 -9.47 -0.53
N GLU A 97 12.39 -8.20 -0.94
CA GLU A 97 11.61 -7.20 -0.21
C GLU A 97 10.10 -7.42 -0.42
N LEU A 98 9.69 -7.79 -1.65
CA LEU A 98 8.31 -8.19 -1.94
C LEU A 98 7.92 -9.47 -1.19
N GLU A 99 8.82 -10.45 -1.10
CA GLU A 99 8.61 -11.68 -0.33
C GLU A 99 8.38 -11.36 1.15
N LYS A 100 9.21 -10.50 1.75
CA LYS A 100 9.03 -10.05 3.14
C LYS A 100 7.70 -9.35 3.37
N LEU A 101 7.31 -8.45 2.46
CA LEU A 101 6.02 -7.76 2.54
C LEU A 101 4.84 -8.74 2.44
N PHE A 102 4.94 -9.75 1.57
CA PHE A 102 3.90 -10.75 1.42
C PHE A 102 3.76 -11.62 2.68
N LEU A 103 4.89 -12.08 3.23
CA LEU A 103 4.91 -12.88 4.47
C LEU A 103 4.40 -12.10 5.69
N SER A 104 4.49 -10.77 5.70
CA SER A 104 3.94 -9.93 6.78
C SER A 104 2.40 -9.84 6.80
N LEU A 105 1.74 -10.27 5.72
CA LEU A 105 0.28 -10.29 5.57
C LEU A 105 -0.33 -11.70 5.71
N ALA A 106 0.50 -12.74 5.92
CA ALA A 106 0.11 -14.15 5.98
C ALA A 106 -0.12 -14.65 7.42
#